data_AF-A0A7S3THS5-F1
#
_entry.id   AF-A0A7S3THS5-F1
#
_cell.length_a   1.000
_cell.length_b   1.000
_cell.length_c   1.000
_cell.angle_alpha   90.00
_cell.angle_beta   90.00
_cell.angle_gamma   90.00
#
_symmetry.space_group_name_H-M   'P 1'
#
loop_
_entity.id
_entity.type
_entity.pdbx_description
1 polymer ?
#
loop_
_entity_poly.entity_id
_entity_poly.type
_entity_poly.pdbx_seq_one_letter_code
_entity_poly.pdbx_strand_id
1 'polypeptide(L)'
;MHGAVCRVPEAFNKSQCVPFRVEPEADVYPFGRLNCDPPMALLRSIMESMTRVAKHAKPDFVIFTGDVPSHQLACQYHQARTIQMVVDYLSEELKDVAPKWYPAMGNNDYFPNYNISLTPNNTWQRYVASLYGRRGVLAGPQLETFALGGFYADVPRKGLRLVVLNTVVWSRKILDWEGSTKKHVHHDDAITKGEGAYTGPDAPLPGVDDSDWVWDEDVPDTKIFIPCEDRPRDPYDQVAWMRKQLQEARASGERVIIA
;
A
#
# COMPACT_ATOMS: atom_id res chain seq x y z
N MET A 1 -35.08 5.77 5.98
CA MET A 1 -33.86 5.45 6.75
C MET A 1 -32.66 5.89 5.93
N HIS A 2 -32.24 7.15 6.06
CA HIS A 2 -30.93 7.56 5.56
C HIS A 2 -29.90 7.03 6.55
N GLY A 3 -29.38 5.83 6.26
CA GLY A 3 -28.28 5.26 7.01
C GLY A 3 -27.14 6.27 7.01
N ALA A 4 -26.71 6.69 8.20
CA ALA A 4 -25.62 7.61 8.37
C ALA A 4 -24.44 7.11 7.55
N VAL A 5 -24.14 7.82 6.46
CA VAL A 5 -22.88 7.74 5.73
C VAL A 5 -21.79 7.77 6.80
N CYS A 6 -20.81 6.88 6.72
CA CYS A 6 -19.60 7.00 7.51
C CYS A 6 -19.19 8.46 7.40
N ARG A 7 -19.43 9.25 8.46
CA ARG A 7 -18.76 10.53 8.56
C ARG A 7 -17.33 10.08 8.64
N VAL A 8 -16.65 10.13 7.50
CA VAL A 8 -15.21 10.25 7.46
C VAL A 8 -14.94 11.19 8.64
N PRO A 9 -14.28 10.72 9.72
CA PRO A 9 -14.08 11.55 10.89
C PRO A 9 -13.64 12.94 10.42
N GLU A 10 -13.93 14.02 11.13
CA GLU A 10 -13.48 15.36 10.69
C GLU A 10 -11.98 15.40 10.29
N ALA A 11 -11.20 14.42 10.76
CA ALA A 11 -9.86 14.02 10.30
C ALA A 11 -9.66 13.72 8.79
N PHE A 12 -10.73 13.52 8.03
CA PHE A 12 -10.73 13.19 6.60
C PHE A 12 -11.60 14.17 5.81
N ASN A 13 -11.70 15.40 6.31
CA ASN A 13 -12.20 16.50 5.49
C ASN A 13 -11.32 16.58 4.23
N LYS A 14 -11.94 16.45 3.05
CA LYS A 14 -11.26 16.43 1.74
C LYS A 14 -10.50 17.74 1.41
N SER A 15 -10.52 18.73 2.29
CA SER A 15 -9.91 20.04 2.09
C SER A 15 -8.71 20.32 2.99
N GLN A 16 -8.41 19.46 3.98
CA GLN A 16 -7.31 19.71 4.93
C GLN A 16 -6.64 18.40 5.34
N CYS A 17 -5.32 18.37 5.37
CA CYS A 17 -4.59 17.28 6.02
C CYS A 17 -4.37 17.61 7.49
N VAL A 18 -5.39 17.28 8.28
CA VAL A 18 -5.38 17.48 9.73
C VAL A 18 -4.79 16.25 10.43
N PRO A 19 -4.07 16.44 11.55
CA PRO A 19 -3.43 15.35 12.25
C PRO A 19 -4.34 14.15 12.52
N PHE A 20 -3.80 12.92 12.45
CA PHE A 20 -4.54 11.72 12.84
C PHE A 20 -5.06 11.89 14.27
N ARG A 21 -6.37 12.08 14.43
CA ARG A 21 -7.00 11.83 15.71
C ARG A 21 -7.20 10.34 15.82
N VAL A 22 -6.42 9.70 16.69
CA VAL A 22 -6.79 8.38 17.21
C VAL A 22 -8.07 8.61 17.99
N GLU A 23 -9.20 8.38 17.32
CA GLU A 23 -10.47 8.20 18.00
C GLU A 23 -10.23 7.06 19.02
N PRO A 24 -10.61 7.23 20.30
CA PRO A 24 -10.64 6.10 21.23
C PRO A 24 -11.43 4.95 20.58
N GLU A 25 -11.08 3.70 20.92
CA GLU A 25 -11.77 2.53 20.37
C GLU A 25 -13.29 2.76 20.41
N ALA A 26 -13.93 2.65 19.26
CA ALA A 26 -15.31 3.10 19.13
C ALA A 26 -16.22 2.24 20.02
N ASP A 27 -16.75 2.80 21.10
CA ASP A 27 -17.54 2.10 22.11
C ASP A 27 -18.72 1.31 21.50
N VAL A 28 -19.33 1.84 20.43
CA VAL A 28 -20.56 1.29 19.86
C VAL A 28 -20.27 0.31 18.70
N TYR A 29 -19.13 0.42 18.03
CA TYR A 29 -18.77 -0.43 16.88
C TYR A 29 -17.25 -0.62 16.78
N PRO A 30 -16.63 -1.36 17.72
CA PRO A 30 -15.19 -1.43 17.86
C PRO A 30 -14.47 -2.08 16.67
N PHE A 31 -15.18 -2.93 15.91
CA PHE A 31 -14.66 -3.63 14.73
C PHE A 31 -15.10 -3.01 13.40
N GLY A 32 -15.77 -1.86 13.43
CA GLY A 32 -16.20 -1.13 12.23
C GLY A 32 -17.68 -1.27 11.91
N ARG A 33 -18.08 -0.66 10.79
CA ARG A 33 -19.46 -0.60 10.28
C ARG A 33 -19.46 -0.75 8.76
N LEU A 34 -20.62 -1.10 8.20
CA LEU A 34 -20.81 -1.16 6.76
C LEU A 34 -20.50 0.21 6.11
N ASN A 35 -19.86 0.17 4.94
CA ASN A 35 -19.41 1.33 4.15
C ASN A 35 -18.29 2.18 4.78
N CYS A 36 -17.65 1.71 5.86
CA CYS A 36 -16.47 2.35 6.43
C CYS A 36 -15.24 1.46 6.22
N ASP A 37 -14.05 2.09 6.16
CA ASP A 37 -12.79 1.35 6.22
C ASP A 37 -12.57 0.71 7.60
N PRO A 38 -11.82 -0.40 7.68
CA PRO A 38 -11.66 -1.15 8.90
C PRO A 38 -10.75 -0.43 9.91
N PRO A 39 -11.12 -0.39 11.21
CA PRO A 39 -10.22 0.11 12.25
C PRO A 39 -9.09 -0.90 12.53
N MET A 40 -7.99 -0.44 13.12
CA MET A 40 -6.87 -1.31 13.55
C MET A 40 -7.32 -2.45 14.48
N ALA A 41 -8.38 -2.25 15.28
CA ALA A 41 -8.94 -3.30 16.13
C ALA A 41 -9.44 -4.53 15.33
N LEU A 42 -10.00 -4.31 14.14
CA LEU A 42 -10.40 -5.42 13.25
C LEU A 42 -9.17 -6.13 12.69
N LEU A 43 -8.15 -5.40 12.26
CA LEU A 43 -6.90 -5.99 11.77
C LEU A 43 -6.24 -6.85 12.86
N ARG A 44 -6.16 -6.35 14.10
CA ARG A 44 -5.67 -7.12 15.27
C ARG A 44 -6.47 -8.40 15.48
N SER A 45 -7.80 -8.31 15.49
CA SER A 45 -8.66 -9.48 15.65
C SER A 45 -8.47 -10.52 14.56
N ILE A 46 -8.23 -10.10 13.31
CA ILE A 46 -7.93 -11.00 12.18
C ILE A 46 -6.58 -11.67 12.42
N MET A 47 -5.53 -10.92 12.77
CA MET A 47 -4.20 -11.46 13.05
C MET A 47 -4.21 -12.48 14.18
N GLU A 48 -4.85 -12.19 15.30
CA GLU A 48 -5.01 -13.15 16.40
C GLU A 48 -5.68 -14.45 15.95
N SER A 49 -6.69 -14.35 15.08
CA SER A 49 -7.37 -15.51 14.52
C SER A 49 -6.48 -16.30 13.57
N MET A 50 -5.75 -15.62 12.69
CA MET A 50 -4.77 -16.23 11.79
C MET A 50 -3.71 -16.99 12.58
N THR A 51 -3.16 -16.40 13.63
CA THR A 51 -2.18 -17.03 14.53
C THR A 51 -2.74 -18.28 15.20
N ARG A 52 -4.00 -18.27 15.67
CA ARG A 52 -4.63 -19.48 16.23
C ARG A 52 -4.76 -20.60 15.19
N VAL A 53 -5.18 -20.28 13.97
CA VAL A 53 -5.30 -21.26 12.88
C VAL A 53 -3.92 -21.80 12.49
N ALA A 54 -2.90 -20.92 12.40
CA ALA A 54 -1.54 -21.27 12.00
C ALA A 54 -0.88 -22.31 12.92
N LYS A 55 -1.21 -22.31 14.23
CA LYS A 55 -0.73 -23.33 15.18
C LYS A 55 -0.97 -24.77 14.72
N HIS A 56 -2.07 -25.00 14.01
CA HIS A 56 -2.45 -26.32 13.49
C HIS A 56 -2.22 -26.44 11.98
N ALA A 57 -2.57 -25.42 11.20
CA ALA A 57 -2.50 -25.45 9.74
C ALA A 57 -1.06 -25.33 9.20
N LYS A 58 -0.17 -24.64 9.94
CA LYS A 58 1.25 -24.43 9.61
C LYS A 58 1.47 -24.00 8.15
N PRO A 59 0.93 -22.84 7.73
CA PRO A 59 1.09 -22.39 6.35
C PRO A 59 2.56 -22.11 6.02
N ASP A 60 2.97 -22.49 4.81
CA ASP A 60 4.35 -22.28 4.32
C ASP A 60 4.64 -20.79 4.05
N PHE A 61 3.64 -20.02 3.66
CA PHE A 61 3.75 -18.59 3.35
C PHE A 61 2.38 -17.90 3.34
N VAL A 62 2.39 -16.57 3.32
CA VAL A 62 1.22 -15.70 3.13
C VAL A 62 1.38 -14.88 1.84
N ILE A 63 0.29 -14.65 1.11
CA ILE A 63 0.24 -13.68 0.01
C ILE A 63 -0.61 -12.50 0.50
N PHE A 64 -0.09 -11.28 0.38
CA PHE A 64 -0.74 -10.05 0.82
C PHE A 64 -0.91 -9.10 -0.37
N THR A 65 -2.13 -8.89 -0.83
CA THR A 65 -2.39 -8.25 -2.13
C THR A 65 -2.59 -6.73 -2.08
N GLY A 66 -2.01 -6.05 -1.10
CA GLY A 66 -2.01 -4.59 -1.00
C GLY A 66 -3.36 -3.96 -0.60
N ASP A 67 -3.56 -2.72 -1.02
CA ASP A 67 -4.69 -1.84 -0.63
C ASP A 67 -4.72 -1.58 0.89
N VAL A 68 -3.56 -1.16 1.40
CA VAL A 68 -3.35 -0.90 2.82
C VAL A 68 -4.08 0.35 3.32
N PRO A 69 -3.99 1.50 2.63
CA PRO A 69 -4.54 2.73 3.16
C PRO A 69 -6.06 2.76 3.07
N SER A 70 -6.69 3.56 3.92
CA SER A 70 -8.12 3.84 3.84
C SER A 70 -8.48 4.64 2.59
N HIS A 71 -9.74 4.57 2.18
CA HIS A 71 -10.28 5.41 1.13
C HIS A 71 -10.26 6.88 1.56
N GLN A 72 -9.97 7.76 0.60
CA GLN A 72 -10.10 9.21 0.76
C GLN A 72 -9.15 9.84 1.79
N LEU A 73 -7.96 9.26 2.00
CA LEU A 73 -6.88 9.96 2.68
C LEU A 73 -6.54 11.25 1.94
N ALA A 74 -6.46 12.34 2.69
CA ALA A 74 -6.38 13.70 2.15
C ALA A 74 -4.97 14.08 1.67
N CYS A 75 -3.92 13.39 2.12
CA CYS A 75 -2.53 13.67 1.76
C CYS A 75 -1.63 12.42 1.77
N GLN A 76 -0.51 12.54 1.06
CA GLN A 76 0.59 11.62 0.84
C GLN A 76 1.20 11.19 2.16
N TYR A 77 1.37 12.15 3.07
CA TYR A 77 1.93 11.88 4.39
C TYR A 77 1.13 10.82 5.15
N HIS A 78 -0.19 10.98 5.27
CA HIS A 78 -1.03 10.01 5.96
C HIS A 78 -1.06 8.65 5.25
N GLN A 79 -1.02 8.65 3.92
CA GLN A 79 -0.99 7.40 3.17
C GLN A 79 0.31 6.65 3.43
N ALA A 80 1.45 7.32 3.29
CA ALA A 80 2.77 6.77 3.56
C ALA A 80 2.89 6.26 5.00
N ARG A 81 2.41 7.04 5.98
CA ARG A 81 2.36 6.66 7.39
C ARG A 81 1.49 5.42 7.63
N THR A 82 0.33 5.34 6.99
CA THR A 82 -0.58 4.18 7.11
C THR A 82 0.08 2.92 6.54
N ILE A 83 0.70 3.01 5.36
CA ILE A 83 1.45 1.90 4.75
C ILE A 83 2.55 1.45 5.71
N GLN A 84 3.36 2.38 6.22
CA GLN A 84 4.42 2.06 7.16
C GLN A 84 3.90 1.37 8.42
N MET A 85 2.89 1.93 9.08
CA MET A 85 2.32 1.36 10.31
C MET A 85 1.81 -0.06 10.10
N VAL A 86 1.10 -0.32 9.01
CA VAL A 86 0.57 -1.65 8.71
C VAL A 86 1.67 -2.61 8.29
N VAL A 87 2.64 -2.20 7.48
CA VAL A 87 3.79 -3.04 7.11
C VAL A 87 4.60 -3.41 8.36
N ASP A 88 4.85 -2.47 9.26
CA ASP A 88 5.57 -2.72 10.51
C ASP A 88 4.82 -3.72 11.40
N TYR A 89 3.51 -3.51 11.57
CA TYR A 89 2.61 -4.38 12.33
C TYR A 89 2.54 -5.79 11.73
N LEU A 90 2.22 -5.91 10.43
CA LEU A 90 2.16 -7.20 9.74
C LEU A 90 3.50 -7.94 9.77
N SER A 91 4.62 -7.21 9.66
CA SER A 91 5.95 -7.82 9.74
C SER A 91 6.24 -8.45 11.10
N GLU A 92 5.66 -7.94 12.19
CA GLU A 92 5.77 -8.57 13.51
C GLU A 92 4.79 -9.74 13.64
N GLU A 93 3.51 -9.51 13.37
CA GLU A 93 2.45 -10.50 13.63
C GLU A 93 2.52 -11.71 12.70
N LEU A 94 2.92 -11.53 11.43
CA LEU A 94 2.98 -12.64 10.48
C LEU A 94 4.11 -13.62 10.78
N LYS A 95 5.10 -13.27 11.62
CA LYS A 95 6.14 -14.20 12.07
C LYS A 95 5.54 -15.41 12.78
N ASP A 96 4.43 -15.21 13.49
CA ASP A 96 3.71 -16.26 14.20
C ASP A 96 2.71 -17.02 13.30
N VAL A 97 2.52 -16.55 12.06
CA VAL A 97 1.61 -17.16 11.09
C VAL A 97 2.38 -18.03 10.10
N ALA A 98 3.39 -17.47 9.44
CA ALA A 98 4.16 -18.14 8.39
C ALA A 98 5.60 -17.61 8.33
N PRO A 99 6.57 -18.42 7.85
CA PRO A 99 7.97 -17.98 7.77
C PRO A 99 8.23 -16.90 6.73
N LYS A 100 7.33 -16.74 5.74
CA LYS A 100 7.44 -15.75 4.67
C LYS A 100 6.07 -15.17 4.34
N TRP A 101 6.06 -13.91 3.91
CA TRP A 101 4.90 -13.31 3.29
C TRP A 101 5.30 -12.47 2.08
N TYR A 102 4.39 -12.42 1.10
CA TYR A 102 4.66 -11.89 -0.23
C TYR A 102 3.69 -10.75 -0.53
N PRO A 103 4.11 -9.49 -0.36
CA PRO A 103 3.28 -8.33 -0.67
C PRO A 103 3.16 -8.12 -2.18
N ALA A 104 1.99 -7.64 -2.62
CA ALA A 104 1.76 -7.04 -3.93
C ALA A 104 1.28 -5.60 -3.75
N MET A 105 1.36 -4.80 -4.82
CA MET A 105 0.83 -3.42 -4.81
C MET A 105 -0.67 -3.43 -5.13
N GLY A 106 -1.46 -2.80 -4.27
CA GLY A 106 -2.84 -2.39 -4.54
C GLY A 106 -2.91 -0.98 -5.11
N ASN A 107 -4.07 -0.59 -5.65
CA ASN A 107 -4.22 0.74 -6.22
C ASN A 107 -4.21 1.85 -5.16
N ASN A 108 -4.69 1.55 -3.97
CA ASN A 108 -4.71 2.48 -2.86
C ASN A 108 -3.35 2.54 -2.14
N ASP A 109 -2.35 1.75 -2.57
CA ASP A 109 -0.97 1.89 -2.12
C ASP A 109 -0.20 2.97 -2.90
N TYR A 110 -0.84 3.63 -3.87
CA TYR A 110 -0.32 4.78 -4.60
C TYR A 110 -0.96 6.10 -4.12
N PHE A 111 -0.15 7.16 -4.06
CA PHE A 111 -0.63 8.50 -3.75
C PHE A 111 -0.68 9.42 -4.97
N PRO A 112 -1.82 10.07 -5.24
CA PRO A 112 -3.17 9.68 -4.81
C PRO A 112 -3.58 8.31 -5.39
N ASN A 113 -4.71 7.75 -4.96
CA ASN A 113 -5.19 6.46 -5.46
C ASN A 113 -5.20 6.40 -7.00
N TYR A 114 -4.54 5.37 -7.56
CA TYR A 114 -4.22 5.15 -8.99
C TYR A 114 -3.24 6.13 -9.65
N ASN A 115 -2.56 7.00 -8.90
CA ASN A 115 -1.49 7.84 -9.40
C ASN A 115 -0.19 7.05 -9.53
N ILE A 116 -0.15 6.19 -10.55
CA ILE A 116 0.99 5.35 -10.87
C ILE A 116 1.69 5.87 -12.12
N SER A 117 3.02 5.94 -12.08
CA SER A 117 3.82 6.32 -13.24
C SER A 117 3.67 5.29 -14.37
N LEU A 118 3.59 5.73 -15.62
CA LEU A 118 3.68 4.82 -16.78
C LEU A 118 5.13 4.36 -17.08
N THR A 119 6.12 4.98 -16.43
CA THR A 119 7.53 4.57 -16.45
C THR A 119 7.96 3.97 -15.11
N PRO A 120 8.84 2.95 -15.12
CA PRO A 120 9.31 2.33 -13.88
C PRO A 120 10.24 3.27 -13.10
N ASN A 121 10.60 2.86 -11.89
CA ASN A 121 11.57 3.52 -11.00
C ASN A 121 11.14 4.90 -10.50
N ASN A 122 9.87 5.06 -10.15
CA ASN A 122 9.37 6.30 -9.53
C ASN A 122 9.66 6.35 -8.02
N THR A 123 9.80 7.55 -7.47
CA THR A 123 10.18 7.78 -6.07
C THR A 123 9.23 7.12 -5.08
N TRP A 124 7.91 7.17 -5.33
CA TRP A 124 6.92 6.56 -4.46
C TRP A 124 7.06 5.03 -4.38
N GLN A 125 7.26 4.36 -5.52
CA GLN A 125 7.48 2.93 -5.56
C GLN A 125 8.75 2.54 -4.79
N ARG A 126 9.84 3.31 -4.92
CA ARG A 126 11.07 3.09 -4.16
C ARG A 126 10.86 3.30 -2.66
N TYR A 127 10.06 4.30 -2.28
CA TYR A 127 9.68 4.54 -0.90
C TYR A 127 8.94 3.32 -0.31
N VAL A 128 7.87 2.85 -0.97
CA VAL A 128 7.11 1.68 -0.49
C VAL A 128 8.00 0.43 -0.44
N ALA A 129 8.84 0.20 -1.45
CA ALA A 129 9.81 -0.88 -1.45
C ALA A 129 10.78 -0.81 -0.25
N SER A 130 11.22 0.41 0.13
CA SER A 130 12.10 0.61 1.27
C SER A 130 11.45 0.16 2.59
N LEU A 131 10.13 0.27 2.74
CA LEU A 131 9.41 -0.19 3.94
C LEU A 131 9.53 -1.71 4.07
N TYR A 132 9.22 -2.45 3.02
CA TYR A 132 9.36 -3.90 2.98
C TYR A 132 10.82 -4.36 3.12
N GLY A 133 11.76 -3.63 2.51
CA GLY A 133 13.19 -3.91 2.61
C GLY A 133 13.73 -3.74 4.03
N ARG A 134 13.39 -2.65 4.74
CA ARG A 134 13.82 -2.42 6.13
C ARG A 134 13.32 -3.48 7.10
N ARG A 135 12.18 -4.09 6.80
CA ARG A 135 11.58 -5.17 7.60
C ARG A 135 12.05 -6.56 7.18
N GLY A 136 12.92 -6.66 6.16
CA GLY A 136 13.44 -7.92 5.64
C GLY A 136 12.39 -8.78 4.94
N VAL A 137 11.25 -8.20 4.56
CA VAL A 137 10.16 -8.90 3.87
C VAL A 137 10.53 -9.21 2.44
N LEU A 138 11.16 -8.23 1.77
CA LEU A 138 11.72 -8.37 0.43
C LEU A 138 13.24 -8.12 0.49
N ALA A 139 14.01 -8.93 -0.24
CA ALA A 139 15.46 -8.78 -0.33
C ALA A 139 16.01 -9.20 -1.70
N GLY A 140 17.23 -8.76 -2.01
CA GLY A 140 17.94 -9.13 -3.23
C GLY A 140 17.12 -8.85 -4.50
N PRO A 141 17.06 -9.80 -5.46
CA PRO A 141 16.34 -9.60 -6.72
C PRO A 141 14.86 -9.26 -6.57
N GLN A 142 14.21 -9.71 -5.49
CA GLN A 142 12.81 -9.40 -5.22
C GLN A 142 12.63 -7.92 -4.93
N LEU A 143 13.45 -7.39 -4.01
CA LEU A 143 13.42 -5.98 -3.63
C LEU A 143 13.82 -5.08 -4.80
N GLU A 144 14.81 -5.50 -5.59
CA GLU A 144 15.25 -4.76 -6.78
C GLU A 144 14.11 -4.57 -7.79
N THR A 145 13.44 -5.65 -8.19
CA THR A 145 12.34 -5.58 -9.16
C THR A 145 11.09 -4.91 -8.58
N PHE A 146 10.77 -5.16 -7.31
CA PHE A 146 9.68 -4.49 -6.62
C PHE A 146 9.90 -2.98 -6.47
N ALA A 147 11.14 -2.53 -6.21
CA ALA A 147 11.48 -1.11 -6.16
C ALA A 147 11.38 -0.42 -7.53
N LEU A 148 11.62 -1.15 -8.62
CA LEU A 148 11.49 -0.61 -9.97
C LEU A 148 10.04 -0.55 -10.44
N GLY A 149 9.20 -1.54 -10.14
CA GLY A 149 7.88 -1.61 -10.75
C GLY A 149 6.78 -2.26 -9.93
N GLY A 150 7.04 -2.63 -8.68
CA GLY A 150 6.04 -3.27 -7.81
C GLY A 150 5.73 -4.73 -8.16
N PHE A 151 6.55 -5.38 -8.98
CA PHE A 151 6.43 -6.78 -9.37
C PHE A 151 7.74 -7.53 -9.08
N TYR A 152 7.67 -8.83 -8.83
CA TYR A 152 8.82 -9.68 -8.56
C TYR A 152 8.44 -11.17 -8.61
N ALA A 153 9.44 -12.05 -8.54
CA ALA A 153 9.22 -13.48 -8.42
C ALA A 153 10.01 -14.07 -7.25
N ASP A 154 9.50 -15.16 -6.67
CA ASP A 154 10.21 -15.98 -5.69
C ASP A 154 9.95 -17.48 -5.93
N VAL A 155 10.74 -18.32 -5.28
CA VAL A 155 10.50 -19.75 -5.15
C VAL A 155 10.18 -20.05 -3.68
N PRO A 156 8.90 -19.90 -3.24
CA PRO A 156 8.52 -20.12 -1.84
C PRO A 156 8.84 -21.53 -1.34
N ARG A 157 8.80 -22.52 -2.23
CA ARG A 157 9.20 -23.91 -1.96
C ARG A 157 9.68 -24.59 -3.23
N LYS A 158 10.49 -25.63 -3.09
CA LYS A 158 11.00 -26.41 -4.23
C LYS A 158 9.87 -26.84 -5.16
N GLY A 159 9.99 -26.51 -6.45
CA GLY A 159 9.01 -26.85 -7.49
C GLY A 159 7.80 -25.91 -7.55
N LEU A 160 7.81 -24.78 -6.83
CA LEU A 160 6.76 -23.76 -6.88
C LEU A 160 7.37 -22.38 -7.11
N ARG A 161 7.00 -21.72 -8.19
CA ARG A 161 7.32 -20.32 -8.46
C ARG A 161 6.12 -19.44 -8.08
N LEU A 162 6.38 -18.38 -7.34
CA LEU A 162 5.45 -17.28 -7.15
C LEU A 162 5.85 -16.15 -8.08
N VAL A 163 4.89 -15.63 -8.84
CA VAL A 163 5.05 -14.43 -9.67
C VAL A 163 4.05 -13.40 -9.15
N VAL A 164 4.57 -12.33 -8.55
CA VAL A 164 3.77 -11.21 -8.05
C VAL A 164 3.78 -10.11 -9.09
N LEU A 165 2.59 -9.74 -9.57
CA LEU A 165 2.39 -8.71 -10.56
C LEU A 165 1.97 -7.40 -9.92
N ASN A 166 2.38 -6.29 -10.53
CA ASN A 166 1.74 -5.01 -10.28
C ASN A 166 0.61 -4.84 -11.28
N THR A 167 -0.59 -5.24 -10.90
CA THR A 167 -1.76 -5.14 -11.80
C THR A 167 -2.30 -3.71 -11.91
N VAL A 168 -1.86 -2.79 -11.04
CA VAL A 168 -2.32 -1.39 -11.03
C VAL A 168 -1.91 -0.66 -12.31
N VAL A 169 -0.74 -0.94 -12.88
CA VAL A 169 -0.30 -0.37 -14.18
C VAL A 169 -1.17 -0.80 -15.38
N TRP A 170 -2.06 -1.77 -15.17
CA TRP A 170 -3.01 -2.26 -16.18
C TRP A 170 -4.44 -1.77 -15.91
N SER A 171 -4.67 -1.06 -14.81
CA SER A 171 -5.99 -0.57 -14.42
C SER A 171 -6.51 0.45 -15.41
N ARG A 172 -7.81 0.40 -15.76
CA ARG A 172 -8.45 1.47 -16.55
C ARG A 172 -8.48 2.83 -15.83
N LYS A 173 -8.20 2.85 -14.52
CA LYS A 173 -8.28 4.04 -13.66
C LYS A 173 -6.93 4.72 -13.39
N ILE A 174 -5.88 4.46 -14.17
CA ILE A 174 -4.61 5.20 -14.02
C ILE A 174 -4.90 6.69 -14.13
N LEU A 175 -4.58 7.42 -13.06
CA LEU A 175 -4.84 8.85 -12.94
C LEU A 175 -4.00 9.60 -13.96
N ASP A 176 -4.66 10.45 -14.75
CA ASP A 176 -3.97 11.48 -15.51
C ASP A 176 -3.69 12.65 -14.57
N TRP A 177 -2.51 12.65 -13.96
CA TRP A 177 -2.12 13.69 -13.01
C TRP A 177 -2.09 15.07 -13.66
N GLU A 178 -1.55 15.18 -14.87
CA GLU A 178 -1.39 16.45 -15.56
C GLU A 178 -2.74 17.00 -16.01
N GLY A 179 -3.59 16.15 -16.59
CA GLY A 179 -4.93 16.51 -17.06
C GLY A 179 -5.95 16.74 -15.94
N SER A 180 -5.77 16.13 -14.77
CA SER A 180 -6.70 16.31 -13.65
C SER A 180 -6.64 17.73 -13.07
N THR A 181 -7.82 18.31 -12.82
CA THR A 181 -7.92 19.53 -12.02
C THR A 181 -7.53 19.22 -10.59
N LYS A 182 -6.75 20.12 -9.99
CA LYS A 182 -6.20 19.94 -8.65
C LYS A 182 -6.78 20.98 -7.71
N LYS A 183 -6.89 20.60 -6.45
CA LYS A 183 -7.10 21.53 -5.34
C LYS A 183 -5.92 21.40 -4.39
N HIS A 184 -5.55 22.51 -3.80
CA HIS A 184 -4.51 22.53 -2.79
C HIS A 184 -5.09 22.04 -1.45
N VAL A 185 -4.40 21.11 -0.81
CA VAL A 185 -4.72 20.61 0.53
C VAL A 185 -3.64 21.11 1.47
N HIS A 186 -4.04 22.00 2.38
CA HIS A 186 -3.15 22.49 3.43
C HIS A 186 -3.03 21.46 4.54
N HIS A 187 -1.81 21.26 5.03
CA HIS A 187 -1.53 20.63 6.30
C HIS A 187 -1.70 21.61 7.46
N ASP A 188 -1.92 21.05 8.64
CA ASP A 188 -1.91 21.82 9.87
C ASP A 188 -0.54 22.48 10.10
N ASP A 189 -0.55 23.78 10.36
CA ASP A 189 0.64 24.61 10.62
C ASP A 189 1.53 24.05 11.74
N ALA A 190 0.94 23.38 12.74
CA ALA A 190 1.69 22.77 13.83
C ALA A 190 2.56 21.59 13.36
N ILE A 191 2.12 20.88 12.30
CA ILE A 191 2.89 19.81 11.66
C ILE A 191 3.95 20.41 10.71
N THR A 192 3.56 21.35 9.84
CA THR A 192 4.45 21.89 8.80
C THR A 192 5.59 22.75 9.34
N LYS A 193 5.39 23.44 10.47
CA LYS A 193 6.40 24.33 11.08
C LYS A 193 7.30 23.63 12.10
N GLY A 194 7.04 22.35 12.41
CA GLY A 194 7.80 21.59 13.42
C GLY A 194 7.84 22.29 14.79
N GLU A 195 6.84 23.12 15.10
CA GLU A 195 6.79 23.92 16.32
C GLU A 195 6.58 23.02 17.54
N GLY A 196 7.71 22.57 18.10
CA GLY A 196 7.77 21.73 19.28
C GLY A 196 7.42 20.28 18.96
N ALA A 197 8.45 19.43 18.88
CA ALA A 197 8.40 17.96 18.94
C ALA A 197 6.99 17.36 18.86
N TYR A 198 6.36 17.45 17.68
CA TYR A 198 5.03 16.91 17.51
C TYR A 198 5.13 15.39 17.71
N THR A 199 4.51 14.87 18.77
CA THR A 199 4.54 13.44 19.13
C THR A 199 3.20 12.76 18.85
N GLY A 200 2.40 13.32 17.93
CA GLY A 200 1.15 12.69 17.54
C GLY A 200 1.36 11.33 16.86
N PRO A 201 0.30 10.54 16.68
CA PRO A 201 0.35 9.24 15.98
C PRO A 201 0.90 9.35 14.54
N ASP A 202 0.71 10.53 13.95
CA ASP A 202 1.17 11.04 12.67
C ASP A 202 2.48 11.83 12.78
N ALA A 203 3.28 11.71 13.82
CA ALA A 203 4.66 12.19 13.80
C ALA A 203 5.54 11.27 12.93
N PRO A 204 6.55 11.80 12.20
CA PRO A 204 7.53 10.96 11.52
C PRO A 204 8.15 9.97 12.50
N LEU A 205 8.23 8.69 12.12
CA LEU A 205 8.93 7.73 12.98
C LEU A 205 10.41 8.12 13.08
N PRO A 206 11.04 7.88 14.24
CA PRO A 206 12.48 8.07 14.37
C PRO A 206 13.25 7.36 13.25
N GLY A 207 14.03 8.11 12.47
CA GLY A 207 14.88 7.59 11.39
C GLY A 207 14.22 7.45 10.01
N VAL A 208 12.98 7.93 9.82
CA VAL A 208 12.40 8.10 8.47
C VAL A 208 12.99 9.36 7.83
N ASP A 209 13.47 9.23 6.59
CA ASP A 209 13.80 10.37 5.75
C ASP A 209 12.54 10.84 5.02
N ASP A 210 11.98 11.95 5.48
CA ASP A 210 10.81 12.63 4.95
C ASP A 210 11.15 13.97 4.29
N SER A 211 12.44 14.24 4.02
CA SER A 211 12.88 15.55 3.49
C SER A 211 12.28 15.89 2.12
N ASP A 212 11.92 14.86 1.35
CA ASP A 212 11.34 15.00 0.02
C ASP A 212 9.80 14.97 0.02
N TRP A 213 9.17 14.88 1.20
CA TRP A 213 7.72 14.81 1.27
C TRP A 213 7.12 16.20 1.21
N VAL A 214 6.12 16.33 0.35
CA VAL A 214 5.34 17.56 0.26
C VAL A 214 4.21 17.42 1.28
N TRP A 215 4.27 18.23 2.33
CA TRP A 215 3.19 18.32 3.31
C TRP A 215 1.98 18.99 2.63
N ASP A 216 2.07 20.27 2.31
CA ASP A 216 1.03 20.97 1.55
C ASP A 216 1.04 20.58 0.07
N GLU A 217 0.06 19.81 -0.39
CA GLU A 217 0.07 19.30 -1.76
C GLU A 217 -1.26 19.47 -2.49
N ASP A 218 -1.11 19.58 -3.80
CA ASP A 218 -2.24 19.52 -4.71
C ASP A 218 -2.76 18.09 -4.81
N VAL A 219 -4.07 17.88 -4.72
CA VAL A 219 -4.70 16.58 -4.96
C VAL A 219 -5.76 16.71 -6.06
N PRO A 220 -6.02 15.65 -6.85
CA PRO A 220 -7.01 15.69 -7.92
C PRO A 220 -8.40 15.93 -7.32
N ASP A 221 -9.01 17.05 -7.67
CA ASP A 221 -10.39 17.37 -7.29
C ASP A 221 -11.37 16.63 -8.20
N THR A 222 -11.07 16.58 -9.50
CA THR A 222 -11.73 15.70 -10.46
C THR A 222 -10.72 14.71 -11.02
N LYS A 223 -11.04 13.41 -10.96
CA LYS A 223 -10.16 12.36 -11.49
C LYS A 223 -10.41 12.18 -12.99
N ILE A 224 -9.42 12.55 -13.79
CA ILE A 224 -9.32 12.16 -15.19
C ILE A 224 -8.41 10.94 -15.28
N PHE A 225 -8.75 10.01 -16.17
CA PHE A 225 -7.95 8.80 -16.37
C PHE A 225 -7.34 8.82 -17.76
N ILE A 226 -6.06 8.43 -17.84
CA ILE A 226 -5.33 8.34 -19.11
C ILE A 226 -6.09 7.37 -20.04
N PRO A 227 -6.43 7.68 -21.29
CA PRO A 227 -7.07 6.72 -22.20
C PRO A 227 -6.23 5.43 -22.36
N CYS A 228 -6.86 4.29 -22.64
CA CYS A 228 -6.13 3.02 -22.73
C CYS A 228 -5.17 2.98 -23.94
N GLU A 229 -5.56 3.66 -25.02
CA GLU A 229 -4.84 3.82 -26.28
C GLU A 229 -3.55 4.64 -26.15
N ASP A 230 -3.48 5.54 -25.17
CA ASP A 230 -2.34 6.44 -24.93
C ASP A 230 -1.27 5.82 -24.02
N ARG A 231 -1.49 4.58 -23.58
CA ARG A 231 -0.60 3.89 -22.64
C ARG A 231 0.33 2.91 -23.36
N PRO A 232 1.51 2.62 -22.79
CA PRO A 232 2.34 1.53 -23.27
C PRO A 232 1.55 0.21 -23.35
N ARG A 233 1.82 -0.59 -24.39
CA ARG A 233 1.19 -1.92 -24.53
C ARG A 233 1.65 -2.90 -23.45
N ASP A 234 2.85 -2.71 -22.92
CA ASP A 234 3.45 -3.50 -21.85
C ASP A 234 4.16 -2.56 -20.86
N PRO A 235 3.42 -1.87 -19.97
CA PRO A 235 4.02 -1.01 -18.97
C PRO A 235 5.07 -1.78 -18.15
N TYR A 236 6.26 -1.20 -18.07
CA TYR A 236 7.44 -1.75 -17.38
C TYR A 236 7.99 -3.06 -17.98
N ASP A 237 7.61 -3.41 -19.20
CA ASP A 237 7.90 -4.72 -19.81
C ASP A 237 7.42 -5.90 -18.94
N GLN A 238 6.37 -5.69 -18.12
CA GLN A 238 5.96 -6.63 -17.08
C GLN A 238 5.43 -7.95 -17.66
N VAL A 239 4.69 -7.93 -18.77
CA VAL A 239 4.22 -9.15 -19.45
C VAL A 239 5.38 -9.87 -20.11
N ALA A 240 6.30 -9.16 -20.76
CA ALA A 240 7.52 -9.74 -21.31
C ALA A 240 8.37 -10.41 -20.22
N TRP A 241 8.57 -9.73 -19.09
CA TRP A 241 9.25 -10.25 -17.91
C TRP A 241 8.52 -11.48 -17.32
N MET A 242 7.20 -11.43 -17.15
CA MET A 242 6.40 -12.54 -16.64
C MET A 242 6.50 -13.76 -17.56
N ARG A 243 6.46 -13.57 -18.89
CA ARG A 243 6.64 -14.66 -19.86
C ARG A 243 7.97 -15.38 -19.65
N LYS A 244 9.04 -14.65 -19.38
CA LYS A 244 10.35 -15.24 -19.05
C LYS A 244 10.26 -16.11 -17.78
N GLN A 245 9.62 -15.60 -16.72
CA GLN A 245 9.41 -16.36 -15.48
C GLN A 245 8.62 -17.68 -15.72
N LEU A 246 7.56 -17.62 -16.52
CA LEU A 246 6.74 -18.79 -16.85
C LEU A 246 7.48 -19.81 -17.71
N GLN A 247 8.32 -19.36 -18.65
CA GLN A 247 9.15 -20.23 -19.48
C GLN A 247 10.21 -20.94 -18.64
N GLU A 248 10.89 -20.24 -17.74
CA GLU A 248 11.86 -20.81 -16.80
C GLU A 248 11.22 -21.83 -15.86
N ALA A 249 10.04 -21.51 -15.31
CA ALA A 249 9.27 -22.41 -14.47
C ALA A 249 8.90 -23.69 -15.22
N ARG A 250 8.39 -23.55 -16.47
CA ARG A 250 8.06 -24.69 -17.33
C ARG A 250 9.28 -25.57 -17.62
N ALA A 251 10.42 -24.97 -17.97
CA ALA A 251 11.65 -25.68 -18.26
C ALA A 251 12.18 -26.45 -17.04
N SER A 252 11.96 -25.90 -15.84
CA SER A 252 12.39 -26.49 -14.57
C SER A 252 11.34 -27.40 -13.92
N GLY A 253 10.18 -27.60 -14.56
CA GLY A 253 9.08 -28.41 -14.02
C GLY A 253 8.38 -27.81 -12.79
N GLU A 254 8.52 -26.50 -12.56
CA GLU A 254 7.86 -25.78 -11.46
C GLU A 254 6.37 -25.55 -11.78
N ARG A 255 5.52 -25.64 -10.75
CA ARG A 255 4.18 -25.05 -10.80
C ARG A 255 4.26 -23.56 -10.51
N VAL A 256 3.27 -22.80 -10.96
CA VAL A 256 3.27 -21.33 -10.79
C VAL A 256 2.01 -20.88 -10.06
N ILE A 257 2.18 -20.01 -9.08
CA ILE A 257 1.13 -19.13 -8.55
C ILE A 257 1.38 -17.72 -9.08
N ILE A 258 0.33 -17.07 -9.57
CA ILE A 258 0.35 -15.65 -9.94
C ILE A 258 -0.47 -14.91 -8.91
N ALA A 259 0.09 -13.85 -8.32
CA ALA A 259 -0.55 -12.97 -7.36
C ALA A 259 -0.55 -11.53 -7.89
#